data_AF-A0A1H7VRS5-F1
#
_entry.id   AF-A0A1H7VRS5-F1
#
_cell.length_a   1.000
_cell.length_b   1.000
_cell.length_c   1.000
_cell.angle_alpha   90.00
_cell.angle_beta   90.00
_cell.angle_gamma   90.00
#
_symmetry.space_group_name_H-M   'P 1'
#
loop_
_entity.id
_entity.type
_entity.pdbx_description
1 polymer ?
#
loop_
_entity_poly.entity_id
_entity_poly.type
_entity_poly.pdbx_seq_one_letter_code
_entity_poly.pdbx_strand_id
1 'polypeptide(L)' 'MIRRSVTLLVALGVVGLLALDHAQSQPLNPYTAPPLLALGSGLAATGGHCAAPPPPAQ' A
#
# COMPACT_ATOMS: atom_id res chain seq x y z
N MET A 1 -3.36 -2.55 35.61
CA MET A 1 -2.13 -3.11 34.98
C MET A 1 -2.40 -3.79 33.64
N ILE A 2 -3.41 -4.66 33.49
CA ILE A 2 -3.76 -5.35 32.23
C ILE A 2 -3.87 -4.44 30.99
N ARG A 3 -4.56 -3.29 31.09
CA ARG A 3 -4.75 -2.39 29.93
C ARG A 3 -3.41 -1.93 29.34
N ARG A 4 -2.45 -1.56 30.20
CA ARG A 4 -1.11 -1.12 29.77
C ARG A 4 -0.34 -2.26 29.09
N SER A 5 -0.40 -3.47 29.65
CA SER A 5 0.26 -4.64 29.07
C SER A 5 -0.32 -5.01 27.70
N VAL A 6 -1.66 -5.00 27.58
CA VAL A 6 -2.36 -5.28 26.31
C VAL A 6 -2.03 -4.21 25.27
N THR A 7 -2.07 -2.92 25.64
CA THR A 7 -1.68 -1.83 24.72
C THR A 7 -0.24 -1.97 24.24
N LEU A 8 0.70 -2.30 25.13
CA LEU A 8 2.10 -2.52 24.75
C LEU A 8 2.25 -3.72 23.81
N LEU A 9 1.55 -4.82 24.08
CA LEU A 9 1.60 -6.01 23.24
C LEU A 9 1.05 -5.74 21.83
N VAL A 10 -0.07 -5.02 21.73
CA VAL A 10 -0.62 -4.58 20.44
C VAL A 10 0.34 -3.64 19.71
N ALA A 11 0.90 -2.65 20.41
CA ALA A 11 1.85 -1.72 19.82
C ALA A 11 3.09 -2.44 19.28
N LEU A 12 3.66 -3.37 20.05
CA LEU A 12 4.78 -4.20 19.62
C LEU A 12 4.40 -5.09 18.43
N GLY A 13 3.18 -5.64 18.42
CA GLY A 13 2.67 -6.41 17.28
C GLY A 13 2.58 -5.58 16.00
N VAL A 14 2.03 -4.36 16.08
CA VAL A 14 1.93 -3.44 14.93
C VAL A 14 3.32 -3.04 14.43
N VAL A 15 4.23 -2.66 15.33
CA VAL A 15 5.61 -2.31 14.97
C VAL A 15 6.33 -3.49 14.32
N GLY A 16 6.17 -4.69 14.86
CA GLY A 16 6.74 -5.91 14.30
C GLY A 16 6.20 -6.23 12.92
N LEU A 17 4.90 -6.08 12.71
CA LEU A 17 4.26 -6.28 11.40
C LEU A 17 4.77 -5.27 10.36
N LEU A 18 4.86 -3.99 10.72
CA LEU A 18 5.39 -2.94 9.83
C LEU A 18 6.87 -3.17 9.51
N ALA A 19 7.67 -3.56 10.51
CA ALA A 19 9.09 -3.86 10.29
C ALA A 19 9.28 -5.06 9.34
N LEU A 20 8.46 -6.11 9.49
CA LEU A 20 8.49 -7.27 8.61
C LEU A 20 8.05 -6.91 7.19
N ASP A 21 6.95 -6.16 7.04
CA ASP A 21 6.47 -5.66 5.76
C ASP A 21 7.55 -4.83 5.04
N HIS A 22 8.16 -3.87 5.73
CA HIS A 22 9.26 -3.07 5.17
C HIS A 22 10.49 -3.89 4.79
N ALA A 23 10.83 -4.92 5.57
CA ALA A 23 12.00 -5.76 5.29
C ALA A 23 11.80 -6.69 4.10
N GLN A 24 10.56 -7.10 3.83
CA GLN A 24 10.24 -8.07 2.77
C GLN A 24 9.69 -7.43 1.50
N SER A 25 9.10 -6.24 1.59
CA SER A 25 8.51 -5.55 0.45
C SER A 25 9.57 -4.99 -0.51
N GLN A 26 9.37 -5.24 -1.79
CA GLN A 26 10.12 -4.56 -2.85
C GLN A 26 9.65 -3.10 -2.98
N PRO A 27 10.49 -2.20 -3.50
CA PRO A 27 10.06 -0.85 -3.86
C PRO A 27 8.84 -0.92 -4.79
N LEU A 28 7.77 -0.21 -4.44
CA LEU A 28 6.57 -0.16 -5.27
C LEU A 28 6.90 0.47 -6.62
N ASN A 29 6.65 -0.25 -7.72
CA ASN A 29 6.74 0.32 -9.06
C ASN A 29 5.49 1.16 -9.33
N PRO A 30 5.61 2.50 -9.40
CA PRO A 30 4.44 3.35 -9.56
C PRO A 30 3.77 3.17 -10.92
N TYR A 31 4.47 2.71 -11.97
CA TYR A 31 3.93 2.50 -13.34
C TYR A 31 3.23 1.17 -13.55
N THR A 32 3.31 0.28 -12.57
CA THR A 32 2.60 -1.01 -12.61
C THR A 32 1.79 -1.23 -11.32
N ALA A 33 1.68 -0.20 -10.49
CA ALA A 33 0.89 -0.26 -9.28
C ALA A 33 -0.60 -0.36 -9.65
N PRO A 34 -1.33 -1.36 -9.11
CA PRO A 34 -2.77 -1.43 -9.28
C PRO A 34 -3.45 -0.18 -8.68
N PRO A 35 -4.66 0.16 -9.14
CA PRO A 35 -5.38 1.32 -8.65
C PRO A 35 -5.67 1.13 -7.15
N LEU A 36 -5.32 2.13 -6.34
CA LEU A 36 -5.56 2.08 -4.89
C LEU A 36 -7.05 1.95 -4.55
N LEU A 37 -7.93 2.48 -5.41
CA LEU A 37 -9.39 2.44 -5.26
C LEU A 37 -10.04 2.32 -6.65
N ALA A 38 -10.84 1.28 -6.87
CA ALA A 38 -11.55 1.02 -8.14
C ALA A 38 -13.07 0.86 -7.91
N LEU A 39 -13.70 1.85 -7.26
CA LEU A 39 -15.15 1.78 -7.01
C LEU A 39 -15.95 2.05 -8.30
N GLY A 40 -16.33 0.97 -8.99
CA GLY A 40 -17.40 0.91 -10.00
C GLY A 40 -17.20 1.72 -11.28
N SER A 41 -15.99 2.21 -11.54
CA SER A 41 -15.75 3.31 -12.50
C SER A 41 -15.42 2.89 -13.94
N GLY A 42 -15.12 1.61 -14.20
CA GLY A 42 -14.68 1.14 -15.52
C GLY A 42 -13.32 1.71 -15.97
N LEU A 43 -12.56 2.33 -15.07
CA LEU A 43 -11.27 2.96 -15.40
C LEU A 43 -10.13 1.94 -15.55
N ALA A 44 -9.32 2.16 -16.59
CA ALA A 44 -8.04 1.49 -16.76
C ALA A 44 -7.00 2.13 -15.82
N ALA A 45 -6.49 1.32 -14.91
CA ALA A 45 -5.43 1.71 -14.00
C ALA A 45 -4.09 1.24 -14.54
N THR A 46 -3.12 2.14 -14.55
CA THR A 46 -1.82 1.93 -15.19
C THR A 46 -0.67 2.35 -14.28
N GLY A 47 -0.96 2.52 -12.98
CA GLY A 47 -0.03 3.05 -11.99
C GLY A 47 -0.71 3.91 -10.92
N GLY A 48 0.10 4.45 -10.00
CA GLY A 48 -0.33 5.45 -9.01
C GLY A 48 -0.83 6.75 -9.66
N HIS A 49 -1.28 7.70 -8.84
CA HIS A 49 -1.98 8.94 -9.26
C HIS A 49 -1.26 9.80 -10.33
N CYS A 50 0.04 9.59 -10.53
CA CYS A 50 0.87 10.32 -11.51
C CYS A 50 1.66 9.41 -12.48
N ALA A 51 1.41 8.11 -12.48
CA ALA A 51 2.22 7.15 -13.23
C ALA A 51 1.50 6.55 -14.44
N ALA A 52 0.32 7.07 -14.77
CA ALA A 52 -0.41 6.63 -15.95
C ALA A 52 0.36 7.01 -17.24
N PRO A 53 0.63 6.05 -18.15
CA PRO A 53 1.22 6.35 -19.45
C PRO A 53 0.32 7.30 -20.24
N PRO A 54 0.89 8.22 -21.04
CA PRO A 54 0.10 9.07 -21.93
C PRO A 54 -0.68 8.21 -22.93
N PRO A 55 -1.88 8.64 -23.36
CA PRO A 55 -2.66 7.91 -24.35
C PRO A 55 -1.86 7.74 -25.65
N PRO A 56 -2.01 6.61 -26.37
CA PRO A 56 -1.27 6.37 -27.61
C PRO A 56 -1.51 7.52 -28.60
N ALA A 57 -0.43 7.98 -29.24
CA ALA A 57 -0.50 9.00 -30.27
C ALA A 57 -1.37 8.50 -31.43
N GLN A 58 -2.37 9.30 -31.78
CA GLN A 58 -3.22 9.08 -32.95
C GLN A 58 -2.48 9.46 -34.23
#